data_AF-A0A948CD74-F1
#
_entry.id   AF-A0A948CD74-F1
#
_cell.length_a   1.000
_cell.length_b   1.000
_cell.length_c   1.000
_cell.angle_alpha   90.00
_cell.angle_beta   90.00
_cell.angle_gamma   90.00
#
_symmetry.space_group_name_H-M   'P 1'
#
loop_
_entity.id
_entity.type
_entity.pdbx_description
1 polymer ?
#
loop_
_entity_poly.entity_id
_entity_poly.type
_entity_poly.pdbx_seq_one_letter_code
_entity_poly.pdbx_strand_id
1 'polypeptide(L)'
;FKTMKYAPVFPERFGSIGEARAFMDAFTNGYNHQHHHTGIGLHTPADVHYGHAGHVDAQRSAALHTARQTHPERFATSTDPKILALPDNAWINQPADPETSAA
;
A
#
# COMPACT_ATOMS: atom_id res chain seq x y z
N PHE A 1 7.46 8.53 -7.66
CA PHE A 1 7.90 8.36 -9.07
C PHE A 1 9.10 7.44 -9.29
N LYS A 2 9.93 7.15 -8.26
CA LYS A 2 11.00 6.15 -8.39
C LYS A 2 10.43 4.76 -8.79
N THR A 3 9.32 4.34 -8.19
CA THR A 3 8.70 3.01 -8.34
C THR A 3 8.52 2.49 -9.76
N MET A 4 8.04 3.29 -10.71
CA MET A 4 7.73 2.79 -12.06
C MET A 4 8.99 2.40 -12.86
N LYS A 5 10.02 3.26 -12.89
CA LYS A 5 11.24 3.01 -13.68
C LYS A 5 12.13 1.88 -13.15
N TYR A 6 11.88 1.42 -11.92
CA TYR A 6 12.57 0.26 -11.32
C TYR A 6 11.70 -1.00 -11.31
N ALA A 7 10.49 -0.95 -11.87
CA ALA A 7 9.71 -2.16 -12.03
C ALA A 7 10.43 -3.11 -13.01
N PRO A 8 10.54 -4.42 -12.70
CA PRO A 8 11.25 -5.37 -13.58
C PRO A 8 10.70 -5.45 -15.01
N VAL A 9 9.44 -5.06 -15.19
CA VAL A 9 8.72 -5.05 -16.47
C VAL A 9 8.83 -3.72 -17.22
N PHE A 10 9.48 -2.70 -16.64
CA PHE A 10 9.62 -1.40 -17.29
C PHE A 10 10.61 -1.52 -18.47
N PRO A 11 10.21 -1.15 -19.70
CA PRO A 11 11.06 -1.35 -20.87
C PRO A 11 12.17 -0.29 -20.95
N GLU A 12 13.26 -0.60 -21.66
CA GLU A 12 14.30 0.38 -21.99
C GLU A 12 13.75 1.53 -22.84
N ARG A 13 12.82 1.21 -23.76
CA ARG A 13 12.12 2.15 -24.64
C ARG A 13 10.74 1.60 -25.02
N PHE A 14 9.78 2.47 -25.26
CA PHE A 14 8.51 2.10 -25.90
C PHE A 14 8.64 2.21 -27.42
N GLY A 15 8.08 1.26 -28.16
CA GLY A 15 8.05 1.27 -29.63
C GLY A 15 6.97 2.19 -30.19
N SER A 16 5.95 2.54 -29.41
CA SER A 16 4.92 3.51 -29.79
C SER A 16 4.20 4.12 -28.57
N ILE A 17 3.41 5.17 -28.82
CA ILE A 17 2.49 5.73 -27.80
C ILE A 17 1.45 4.69 -27.37
N GLY A 18 1.01 3.82 -28.28
CA GLY A 18 0.04 2.76 -27.97
C GLY A 18 0.60 1.77 -26.93
N GLU A 19 1.84 1.34 -27.13
CA GLU A 19 2.54 0.47 -26.17
C GLU A 19 2.75 1.16 -24.82
N ALA A 20 3.14 2.44 -24.83
CA ALA A 20 3.30 3.21 -23.61
C ALA A 20 1.98 3.30 -22.80
N ARG A 21 0.85 3.52 -23.47
CA ARG A 21 -0.48 3.56 -22.82
C ARG A 21 -0.87 2.21 -22.24
N ALA A 22 -0.74 1.14 -23.04
CA ALA A 22 -1.04 -0.22 -22.56
C ALA A 22 -0.19 -0.61 -21.35
N PHE A 23 1.09 -0.23 -21.35
CA PHE A 23 1.95 -0.41 -20.18
C PHE A 23 1.45 0.38 -18.97
N MET A 24 1.14 1.66 -19.14
CA MET A 24 0.68 2.52 -18.03
C MET A 24 -0.63 2.02 -17.41
N ASP A 25 -1.56 1.53 -18.22
CA ASP A 25 -2.83 0.97 -17.75
C ASP A 25 -2.57 -0.28 -16.89
N ALA A 26 -1.78 -1.22 -17.40
CA ALA A 26 -1.42 -2.43 -16.68
C ALA A 26 -0.63 -2.13 -15.39
N PHE A 27 0.36 -1.24 -15.49
CA PHE A 27 1.18 -0.82 -14.35
C PHE A 27 0.34 -0.17 -13.26
N THR A 28 -0.55 0.76 -13.62
CA THR A 28 -1.35 1.50 -12.64
C THR A 28 -2.37 0.58 -11.96
N ASN A 29 -2.99 -0.33 -12.72
CA ASN A 29 -3.87 -1.35 -12.15
C ASN A 29 -3.12 -2.24 -11.14
N GLY A 30 -1.95 -2.76 -11.51
CA GLY A 30 -1.13 -3.57 -10.61
C GLY A 30 -0.66 -2.78 -9.39
N TYR A 31 -0.21 -1.54 -9.58
CA TYR A 31 0.24 -0.65 -8.50
C TYR A 31 -0.87 -0.39 -7.48
N ASN A 32 -2.10 -0.15 -7.95
CA ASN A 32 -3.24 0.21 -7.10
C ASN A 32 -3.93 -0.98 -6.44
N HIS A 33 -3.95 -2.15 -7.07
CA HIS A 33 -4.80 -3.26 -6.62
C HIS A 33 -4.05 -4.55 -6.25
N GLN A 34 -2.75 -4.65 -6.55
CA GLN A 34 -1.99 -5.89 -6.37
C GLN A 34 -0.70 -5.68 -5.58
N HIS A 35 0.00 -4.57 -5.84
CA HIS A 35 1.25 -4.27 -5.17
C HIS A 35 0.98 -3.72 -3.76
N HIS A 36 1.56 -4.38 -2.76
CA HIS A 36 1.48 -3.95 -1.37
C HIS A 36 2.63 -3.01 -1.02
N HIS A 37 2.33 -1.87 -0.42
CA HIS A 37 3.31 -0.81 -0.20
C HIS A 37 3.66 -0.71 1.29
N THR A 38 4.94 -0.81 1.60
CA THR A 38 5.43 -0.71 3.00
C THR A 38 5.12 0.63 3.65
N GLY A 39 5.03 1.70 2.87
CA GLY A 39 4.69 3.04 3.36
C GLY A 39 3.24 3.20 3.82
N ILE A 40 2.37 2.22 3.55
CA ILE A 40 0.97 2.20 3.98
C ILE A 40 0.63 0.83 4.58
N GLY A 41 1.41 0.34 5.54
CA GLY A 41 1.04 -0.88 6.29
C GLY A 41 1.01 -2.17 5.46
N LEU A 42 1.74 -2.22 4.34
CA LEU A 42 1.61 -3.29 3.33
C LEU A 42 0.17 -3.40 2.78
N HIS A 43 -0.60 -2.33 2.69
CA HIS A 43 -1.86 -2.29 1.95
C HIS A 43 -1.64 -2.00 0.46
N THR A 44 -2.64 -2.30 -0.35
CA THR A 44 -2.74 -1.72 -1.69
C THR A 44 -3.27 -0.28 -1.59
N PRO A 45 -2.95 0.61 -2.54
CA PRO A 45 -3.51 1.96 -2.56
C PRO A 45 -5.04 1.94 -2.63
N ALA A 46 -5.62 0.96 -3.33
CA ALA A 46 -7.07 0.77 -3.37
C ALA A 46 -7.66 0.43 -2.00
N ASP A 47 -7.01 -0.43 -1.21
CA ASP A 47 -7.51 -0.75 0.14
C ASP A 47 -7.60 0.50 1.02
N VAL A 48 -6.61 1.37 0.94
CA VAL A 48 -6.59 2.63 1.70
C VAL A 48 -7.65 3.59 1.14
N HIS A 49 -7.66 3.78 -0.18
CA HIS A 49 -8.55 4.74 -0.83
C HIS A 49 -10.04 4.44 -0.61
N TYR A 50 -10.42 3.16 -0.70
CA TYR A 50 -11.81 2.72 -0.52
C TYR A 50 -12.15 2.35 0.94
N GLY A 51 -11.25 2.59 1.90
CA GLY A 51 -11.49 2.36 3.32
C GLY A 51 -11.55 0.88 3.74
N HIS A 52 -10.94 -0.02 2.96
CA HIS A 52 -10.86 -1.45 3.27
C HIS A 52 -9.72 -1.82 4.21
N ALA A 53 -8.78 -0.91 4.48
CA ALA A 53 -7.59 -1.16 5.29
C ALA A 53 -7.91 -1.83 6.64
N GLY A 54 -8.86 -1.31 7.41
CA GLY A 54 -9.23 -1.88 8.71
C GLY A 54 -9.78 -3.32 8.65
N HIS A 55 -10.48 -3.68 7.57
CA HIS A 55 -10.92 -5.06 7.36
C HIS A 55 -9.73 -5.98 7.08
N VAL A 56 -8.82 -5.55 6.22
CA VAL A 56 -7.60 -6.29 5.88
C VAL A 56 -6.71 -6.47 7.11
N ASP A 57 -6.61 -5.45 7.97
CA ASP A 57 -5.86 -5.53 9.23
C ASP A 57 -6.42 -6.58 10.18
N ALA A 58 -7.74 -6.60 10.36
CA ALA A 58 -8.40 -7.60 11.20
C ALA A 58 -8.13 -9.02 10.69
N GLN A 59 -8.18 -9.24 9.38
CA GLN A 59 -7.86 -10.53 8.76
C GLN A 59 -6.40 -10.94 9.00
N ARG A 60 -5.45 -10.01 8.82
CA ARG A 60 -4.02 -10.26 9.02
C ARG A 60 -3.70 -10.57 10.47
N SER A 61 -4.26 -9.81 11.40
CA SER A 61 -4.07 -10.03 12.84
C SER A 61 -4.58 -11.41 13.26
N ALA A 62 -5.78 -11.79 12.79
CA ALA A 62 -6.33 -13.12 13.04
C ALA A 62 -5.44 -14.24 12.47
N ALA A 63 -4.96 -14.09 11.22
CA ALA A 63 -4.08 -15.08 10.59
C ALA A 63 -2.74 -15.24 11.35
N LEU A 64 -2.12 -14.12 11.77
CA LEU A 64 -0.90 -14.15 12.56
C LEU A 64 -1.13 -14.74 13.94
N HIS A 65 -2.25 -14.42 14.57
CA HIS A 65 -2.64 -15.01 15.85
C HIS A 65 -2.76 -16.54 15.73
N THR A 66 -3.50 -17.04 14.74
CA THR A 66 -3.63 -18.48 14.49
C THR A 66 -2.26 -19.12 14.24
N ALA A 67 -1.43 -18.53 13.39
CA ALA A 67 -0.10 -19.06 13.10
C ALA A 67 0.79 -19.15 14.35
N ARG A 68 0.74 -18.14 15.23
CA ARG A 68 1.46 -18.14 16.51
C ARG A 68 0.99 -19.24 17.46
N GLN A 69 -0.32 -19.49 17.53
CA GLN A 69 -0.88 -20.56 18.37
C GLN A 69 -0.48 -21.94 17.84
N THR A 70 -0.47 -22.13 16.52
CA THR A 70 -0.12 -23.42 15.90
C THR A 70 1.38 -23.71 15.97
N HIS A 71 2.24 -22.68 15.89
CA HIS A 71 3.69 -22.83 15.82
C HIS A 71 4.45 -21.87 16.75
N PRO A 72 4.25 -21.97 18.08
CA PRO A 72 4.85 -21.02 19.03
C PRO A 72 6.38 -21.00 18.95
N GLU A 73 7.03 -22.10 18.57
CA GLU A 73 8.48 -22.20 18.38
C GLU A 73 9.03 -21.32 17.24
N ARG A 74 8.16 -20.90 16.30
CA ARG A 74 8.53 -20.05 15.16
C ARG A 74 8.40 -18.56 15.43
N PHE A 75 7.76 -18.16 16.53
CA PHE A 75 7.44 -16.76 16.80
C PHE A 75 7.96 -16.32 18.17
N ALA A 76 8.84 -15.31 18.16
CA ALA A 76 9.37 -14.70 19.38
C ALA A 76 8.45 -13.60 19.96
N THR A 77 7.40 -13.20 19.24
CA THR A 77 6.50 -12.11 19.64
C THR A 77 5.03 -12.49 19.52
N SER A 78 4.21 -11.91 20.38
CA SER A 78 2.74 -12.04 20.38
C SER A 78 2.01 -10.87 19.73
N THR A 79 2.71 -9.76 19.48
CA THR A 79 2.17 -8.53 18.88
C THR A 79 2.41 -8.47 17.37
N ASP A 80 1.53 -7.76 16.66
CA ASP A 80 1.65 -7.62 15.22
C ASP A 80 2.87 -6.79 14.80
N PRO A 81 3.50 -7.12 13.65
CA PRO A 81 4.67 -6.41 13.18
C PRO A 81 4.39 -4.92 12.94
N LYS A 82 5.30 -4.06 13.39
CA LYS A 82 5.20 -2.59 13.20
C LYS A 82 5.01 -2.18 11.74
N ILE A 83 5.54 -2.94 10.78
CA ILE A 83 5.41 -2.66 9.34
C ILE A 83 3.97 -2.72 8.83
N LEU A 84 3.04 -3.33 9.59
CA LEU A 84 1.62 -3.39 9.24
C LEU A 84 0.85 -2.15 9.69
N ALA A 85 1.41 -1.30 10.54
CA ALA A 85 0.73 -0.09 10.98
C ALA A 85 0.54 0.88 9.81
N LEU A 86 -0.71 1.29 9.56
CA LEU A 86 -1.01 2.37 8.64
C LEU A 86 -0.58 3.70 9.28
N PRO A 87 0.19 4.56 8.58
CA PRO A 87 0.56 5.87 9.11
C PRO A 87 -0.65 6.82 9.14
N ASP A 88 -0.50 7.89 9.90
CA ASP A 88 -1.44 9.02 9.86
C ASP A 88 -1.44 9.72 8.49
N ASN A 89 -2.36 10.67 8.33
CA ASN A 89 -2.53 11.44 7.11
C ASN A 89 -1.22 12.13 6.69
N ALA A 90 -0.91 12.06 5.39
CA ALA A 90 0.16 12.79 4.75
C ALA A 90 -0.41 13.69 3.64
N TRP A 91 0.12 14.89 3.50
CA TRP A 91 -0.35 15.88 2.55
C TRP A 91 0.77 16.39 1.65
N ILE A 92 0.50 16.51 0.35
CA ILE A 92 1.36 17.27 -0.56
C ILE A 92 1.08 18.76 -0.38
N ASN A 93 -0.21 19.11 -0.30
CA ASN A 93 -0.70 20.45 0.05
C ASN A 93 -1.74 20.27 1.15
N GLN A 94 -1.36 20.49 2.41
CA GLN A 94 -2.28 20.43 3.53
C GLN A 94 -3.36 21.51 3.35
N PRO A 95 -4.66 21.17 3.35
CA PRO A 95 -5.69 22.19 3.41
C PRO A 95 -5.54 22.97 4.72
N ALA A 96 -5.70 24.29 4.65
CA ALA A 96 -5.73 25.12 5.86
C ALA A 96 -6.83 24.62 6.80
N ASP A 97 -6.58 24.68 8.10
CA ASP A 97 -7.60 24.36 9.06
C ASP A 97 -8.81 25.27 8.82
N PRO A 98 -10.03 24.71 8.71
CA PRO A 98 -11.22 25.50 8.42
C PRO A 98 -11.47 26.60 9.46
N GLU A 99 -10.93 26.48 10.67
CA GLU A 99 -10.98 27.51 11.71
C GLU A 99 -9.96 28.65 11.52
N THR A 100 -8.86 28.42 10.81
CA THR A 100 -7.83 29.45 10.57
C THR A 100 -8.04 30.20 9.26
N SER A 101 -8.83 29.65 8.33
CA SER A 101 -9.09 30.24 7.02
C SER A 101 -10.16 31.36 7.01
N ALA A 102 -10.75 31.69 8.17
CA ALA A 102 -11.83 32.68 8.29
C ALA A 102 -11.40 34.02 8.95
N ALA A 103 -10.09 34.29 9.06
CA ALA A 103 -9.53 35.54 9.59
C ALA A 103 -8.96 36.45 8.50
#